data_AF-A0A948PC02-F1
#
_entry.id   AF-A0A948PC02-F1
#
_cell.length_a   1.000
_cell.length_b   1.000
_cell.length_c   1.000
_cell.angle_alpha   90.00
_cell.angle_beta   90.00
_cell.angle_gamma   90.00
#
_symmetry.space_group_name_H-M   'P 1'
#
loop_
_entity.id
_entity.type
_entity.pdbx_description
1 polymer ?
#
loop_
_entity_poly.entity_id
_entity_poly.type
_entity_poly.pdbx_seq_one_letter_code
_entity_poly.pdbx_strand_id
1 'polypeptide(L)'
;MKVTGEPKEWMYRPDLRLTVDASFAETVLNGEPFAEAVSRWRPRPDSIGTKTLIVEVKDDNDPRFDDPVYLHKLDLAQQVYEAINWGFLWVTRSIDIEHPSSARSVREVMLDHDVSLTPADITIARRVLGKAGRSTIGELVNALGSIGKCSALHVRRIISMDMRSGR
;
A
#
# COMPACT_ATOMS: atom_id res chain seq x y z
N MET A 1 -46.70 -23.92 -6.50
CA MET A 1 -45.28 -24.14 -6.11
C MET A 1 -44.58 -22.78 -6.15
N LYS A 2 -44.05 -22.32 -5.01
CA LYS A 2 -43.41 -21.00 -4.90
C LYS A 2 -41.90 -21.22 -4.83
N VAL A 3 -41.17 -20.73 -5.82
CA VAL A 3 -39.70 -20.75 -5.85
C VAL A 3 -39.23 -19.41 -5.28
N THR A 4 -38.52 -19.43 -4.16
CA THR A 4 -37.88 -18.26 -3.57
C THR A 4 -36.37 -18.44 -3.72
N GLY A 5 -35.69 -17.50 -4.38
CA GLY A 5 -34.23 -17.49 -4.47
C GLY A 5 -33.60 -17.23 -3.12
N GLU A 6 -32.40 -17.78 -2.89
CA GLU A 6 -31.61 -17.50 -1.68
C GLU A 6 -31.36 -15.98 -1.56
N PRO A 7 -31.44 -15.40 -0.34
CA PRO A 7 -31.07 -14.00 -0.14
C PRO A 7 -29.60 -13.83 -0.55
N LYS A 8 -29.37 -12.91 -1.49
CA LYS A 8 -28.04 -12.60 -2.02
C LYS A 8 -27.10 -12.25 -0.87
N GLU A 9 -26.13 -13.10 -0.58
CA GLU A 9 -25.10 -12.80 0.42
C GLU A 9 -24.32 -11.56 0.00
N TRP A 10 -24.30 -10.55 0.86
CA TRP A 10 -23.52 -9.34 0.64
C TRP A 10 -22.06 -9.62 0.97
N MET A 11 -21.30 -10.15 0.02
CA MET A 11 -19.85 -10.26 0.15
C MET A 11 -19.22 -8.87 0.02
N TYR A 12 -18.69 -8.35 1.13
CA TYR A 12 -17.76 -7.23 1.12
C TYR A 12 -16.34 -7.75 0.84
N ARG A 13 -15.67 -7.18 -0.16
CA ARG A 13 -14.25 -7.47 -0.46
C ARG A 13 -13.52 -6.15 -0.48
N PRO A 14 -12.54 -5.94 0.41
CA PRO A 14 -11.80 -4.70 0.42
C PRO A 14 -10.81 -4.62 -0.73
N ASP A 15 -10.43 -3.40 -1.10
CA ASP A 15 -9.39 -3.18 -2.12
C ASP A 15 -8.05 -3.73 -1.64
N LEU A 16 -7.66 -3.48 -0.38
CA LEU A 16 -6.47 -4.05 0.23
C LEU A 16 -6.72 -4.51 1.67
N ARG A 17 -6.02 -5.57 2.05
CA ARG A 17 -5.84 -6.02 3.44
C ARG A 17 -4.36 -6.08 3.75
N LEU A 18 -3.89 -5.23 4.66
CA LEU A 18 -2.48 -5.10 5.01
C LEU A 18 -2.26 -5.51 6.47
N THR A 19 -1.18 -6.22 6.74
CA THR A 19 -0.65 -6.39 8.10
C THR A 19 0.61 -5.54 8.21
N VAL A 20 0.59 -4.60 9.15
CA VAL A 20 1.61 -3.55 9.32
C VAL A 20 1.99 -3.41 10.79
N ASP A 21 3.05 -2.67 11.08
CA ASP A 21 3.42 -2.33 12.46
C ASP A 21 2.29 -1.54 13.13
N ALA A 22 2.01 -1.81 14.40
CA ALA A 22 0.94 -1.12 15.12
C ALA A 22 1.11 0.42 15.12
N SER A 23 2.33 0.91 15.28
CA SER A 23 2.63 2.35 15.24
C SER A 23 2.36 2.98 13.87
N PHE A 24 2.65 2.28 12.78
CA PHE A 24 2.31 2.76 11.44
C PHE A 24 0.78 2.79 11.23
N ALA A 25 0.08 1.77 11.72
CA ALA A 25 -1.39 1.76 11.66
C ALA A 25 -2.00 2.94 12.42
N GLU A 26 -1.49 3.27 13.61
CA GLU A 26 -1.93 4.45 14.36
C GLU A 26 -1.67 5.75 13.60
N THR A 27 -0.51 5.89 12.96
CA THR A 27 -0.17 7.06 12.15
C THR A 27 -1.20 7.34 11.06
N VAL A 28 -1.55 6.33 10.25
CA VAL A 28 -2.51 6.52 9.16
C VAL A 28 -3.95 6.66 9.64
N LEU A 29 -4.33 5.95 10.72
CA LEU A 29 -5.67 6.07 11.31
C LEU A 29 -5.91 7.43 11.97
N ASN A 30 -4.84 8.14 12.37
CA ASN A 30 -4.91 9.50 12.88
C ASN A 30 -4.96 10.57 11.77
N GLY A 31 -5.07 10.16 10.49
CA GLY A 31 -5.29 11.05 9.36
C GLY A 31 -4.01 11.59 8.69
N GLU A 32 -2.83 11.01 8.96
CA GLU A 32 -1.65 11.31 8.15
C GLU A 32 -1.87 10.73 6.73
N PRO A 33 -1.64 11.52 5.65
CA PRO A 33 -1.82 11.05 4.28
C PRO A 33 -1.06 9.76 4.02
N PHE A 34 -1.73 8.77 3.41
CA PHE A 34 -1.19 7.41 3.33
C PHE A 34 0.19 7.34 2.67
N ALA A 35 0.40 8.00 1.52
CA ALA A 35 1.69 8.00 0.83
C ALA A 35 2.80 8.64 1.66
N GLU A 36 2.48 9.68 2.44
CA GLU A 36 3.44 10.35 3.32
C GLU A 36 3.86 9.43 4.46
N ALA A 37 2.90 8.83 5.16
CA ALA A 37 3.16 7.87 6.21
C ALA A 37 4.01 6.69 5.69
N VAL A 38 3.66 6.13 4.52
CA VAL A 38 4.41 5.01 3.90
C VAL A 38 5.85 5.42 3.56
N SER A 39 6.05 6.61 2.99
CA SER A 39 7.40 7.12 2.67
C SER A 39 8.29 7.20 3.92
N ARG A 40 7.67 7.42 5.07
CA ARG A 40 8.35 7.53 6.36
C ARG A 40 8.53 6.20 7.06
N TRP A 41 7.67 5.24 6.77
CA TRP A 41 7.67 3.95 7.44
C TRP A 41 8.96 3.17 7.18
N ARG A 42 9.48 2.57 8.25
CA ARG A 42 10.65 1.68 8.24
C ARG A 42 10.26 0.43 9.02
N PRO A 43 9.67 -0.59 8.36
CA PRO A 43 9.23 -1.79 9.05
C PRO A 43 10.42 -2.43 9.74
N ARG A 44 10.28 -2.66 11.05
CA ARG A 44 11.33 -3.32 11.83
C ARG A 44 10.92 -4.75 12.16
N PRO A 45 11.83 -5.72 12.06
CA PRO A 45 11.53 -7.12 12.41
C PRO A 45 11.14 -7.31 13.88
N ASP A 46 11.52 -6.37 14.75
CA ASP A 46 11.29 -6.35 16.19
C ASP A 46 10.11 -5.45 16.60
N SER A 47 9.26 -5.03 15.66
CA SER A 47 8.13 -4.14 16.01
C SER A 47 7.21 -4.82 17.03
N ILE A 48 6.91 -4.09 18.11
CA ILE A 48 6.06 -4.57 19.20
C ILE A 48 4.62 -4.52 18.70
N GLY A 49 4.19 -5.61 18.06
CA GLY A 49 2.81 -5.81 17.62
C GLY A 49 2.53 -5.36 16.19
N THR A 50 1.63 -6.11 15.55
CA THR A 50 1.11 -5.81 14.23
C THR A 50 -0.38 -5.49 14.32
N LYS A 51 -0.86 -4.69 13.37
CA LYS A 51 -2.28 -4.39 13.21
C LYS A 51 -2.70 -4.68 11.77
N THR A 52 -3.91 -5.19 11.61
CA THR A 52 -4.51 -5.36 10.28
C THR A 52 -5.22 -4.08 9.89
N LEU A 53 -4.90 -3.56 8.70
CA LEU A 53 -5.59 -2.45 8.06
C LEU A 53 -6.40 -2.96 6.86
N ILE A 54 -7.66 -2.59 6.82
CA ILE A 54 -8.50 -2.64 5.63
C ILE A 54 -8.40 -1.27 4.97
N VAL A 55 -8.03 -1.26 3.69
CA VAL A 55 -7.86 -0.03 2.92
C VAL A 55 -8.82 -0.06 1.74
N GLU A 56 -9.63 1.00 1.65
CA GLU A 56 -10.51 1.30 0.52
C GLU A 56 -9.92 2.45 -0.26
N VAL A 57 -9.57 2.22 -1.52
CA VAL A 57 -9.05 3.26 -2.41
C VAL A 57 -10.22 3.86 -3.18
N LYS A 58 -10.30 5.18 -3.23
CA LYS A 58 -11.36 5.90 -3.94
C LYS A 58 -10.77 6.99 -4.82
N ASP A 59 -11.40 7.17 -5.97
CA ASP A 59 -11.14 8.33 -6.82
C ASP A 59 -12.00 9.50 -6.35
N ASP A 60 -11.49 10.72 -6.49
CA ASP A 60 -12.17 11.95 -6.04
C ASP A 60 -13.56 12.16 -6.65
N ASN A 61 -13.77 11.64 -7.86
CA ASN A 61 -15.02 11.74 -8.60
C ASN A 61 -15.79 10.41 -8.60
N ASP A 62 -15.64 9.57 -7.57
CA ASP A 62 -16.39 8.32 -7.48
C ASP A 62 -17.90 8.62 -7.41
N PRO A 63 -18.69 8.27 -8.45
CA PRO A 63 -20.11 8.59 -8.51
C PRO A 63 -20.93 7.87 -7.42
N ARG A 64 -20.32 6.89 -6.74
CA ARG A 64 -20.94 6.15 -5.64
C ARG A 64 -20.95 6.93 -4.34
N PHE A 65 -20.23 8.06 -4.24
CA PHE A 65 -20.29 8.92 -3.05
C PHE A 65 -21.66 9.57 -2.84
N ASP A 66 -22.47 9.69 -3.88
CA ASP A 66 -23.86 10.16 -3.77
C ASP A 66 -24.86 9.00 -3.55
N ASP A 67 -24.40 7.74 -3.49
CA ASP A 67 -25.26 6.58 -3.26
C ASP A 67 -25.37 6.26 -1.75
N PRO A 68 -26.54 6.51 -1.11
CA PRO A 68 -26.71 6.28 0.31
C PRO A 68 -26.62 4.79 0.69
N VAL A 69 -26.95 3.86 -0.22
CA VAL A 69 -26.83 2.41 0.03
C VAL A 69 -25.35 2.02 0.05
N TYR A 70 -24.55 2.58 -0.84
CA TYR A 70 -23.12 2.36 -0.87
C TYR A 70 -22.43 2.89 0.39
N LEU A 71 -22.75 4.11 0.81
CA LEU A 71 -22.22 4.71 2.03
C LEU A 71 -22.59 3.89 3.28
N HIS A 72 -23.84 3.43 3.37
CA HIS A 72 -24.28 2.59 4.49
C HIS A 72 -23.53 1.25 4.53
N LYS A 73 -23.23 0.65 3.36
CA LYS A 73 -22.42 -0.57 3.27
C LYS A 73 -20.99 -0.34 3.79
N LEU A 74 -20.39 0.80 3.47
CA LEU A 74 -19.04 1.14 3.93
C LEU A 74 -19.01 1.40 5.44
N ASP A 75 -19.99 2.12 5.97
CA ASP A 75 -20.15 2.36 7.42
C ASP A 75 -20.29 1.03 8.19
N LEU A 76 -21.13 0.11 7.70
CA LEU A 76 -21.27 -1.22 8.31
C LEU A 76 -19.96 -2.01 8.25
N ALA A 77 -19.23 -1.94 7.12
CA ALA A 77 -17.95 -2.62 6.99
C ALA A 77 -16.93 -2.07 8.01
N GLN A 78 -16.85 -0.74 8.14
CA GLN A 78 -15.99 -0.10 9.14
C GLN A 78 -16.31 -0.59 10.55
N GLN A 79 -17.58 -0.55 10.97
CA GLN A 79 -18.00 -0.99 12.29
C GLN A 79 -17.65 -2.46 12.57
N VAL A 80 -17.84 -3.34 11.60
CA VAL A 80 -17.51 -4.77 11.72
C VAL A 80 -16.00 -4.97 11.90
N TYR A 81 -15.17 -4.26 11.13
CA TYR A 81 -13.72 -4.40 11.23
C TYR A 81 -13.15 -3.80 12.51
N GLU A 82 -13.66 -2.65 12.95
CA GLU A 82 -13.27 -2.04 14.23
C GLU A 82 -13.63 -2.94 15.42
N ALA A 83 -14.79 -3.61 15.38
CA ALA A 83 -15.22 -4.55 16.42
C ALA A 83 -14.26 -5.75 16.61
N ILE A 84 -13.49 -6.11 15.59
CA ILE A 84 -12.45 -7.15 15.65
C ILE A 84 -11.03 -6.58 15.76
N ASN A 85 -10.91 -5.31 16.18
CA ASN A 85 -9.66 -4.56 16.38
C ASN A 85 -8.81 -4.41 15.10
N TRP A 86 -9.46 -4.38 13.93
CA TRP A 86 -8.81 -4.02 12.68
C TRP A 86 -9.01 -2.53 12.42
N GLY A 87 -8.03 -1.90 11.76
CA GLY A 87 -8.19 -0.53 11.27
C GLY A 87 -8.94 -0.52 9.95
N PHE A 88 -9.75 0.51 9.73
CA PHE A 88 -10.40 0.77 8.46
C PHE A 88 -9.97 2.15 7.96
N LEU A 89 -9.47 2.22 6.73
CA LEU A 89 -8.90 3.43 6.15
C LEU A 89 -9.49 3.69 4.77
N TRP A 90 -9.96 4.92 4.57
CA TRP A 90 -10.25 5.44 3.24
C TRP A 90 -9.00 6.14 2.71
N VAL A 91 -8.60 5.79 1.50
CA VAL A 91 -7.49 6.42 0.78
C VAL A 91 -8.09 7.09 -0.45
N THR A 92 -8.20 8.41 -0.41
CA THR A 92 -8.67 9.20 -1.54
C THR A 92 -7.49 9.59 -2.40
N ARG A 93 -7.55 9.36 -3.71
CA ARG A 93 -6.42 9.55 -4.61
C ARG A 93 -5.78 10.95 -4.49
N SER A 94 -6.54 12.04 -4.56
CA SER A 94 -5.94 13.39 -4.51
C SER A 94 -5.27 13.72 -3.17
N ILE A 95 -5.83 13.23 -2.06
CA ILE A 95 -5.43 13.58 -0.70
C ILE A 95 -4.30 12.68 -0.21
N ASP A 96 -4.38 11.38 -0.51
CA ASP A 96 -3.52 10.36 0.11
C ASP A 96 -2.42 9.84 -0.81
N ILE A 97 -2.59 9.95 -2.13
CA ILE A 97 -1.67 9.37 -3.13
C ILE A 97 -1.01 10.46 -3.98
N GLU A 98 -1.80 11.43 -4.47
CA GLU A 98 -1.33 12.55 -5.28
C GLU A 98 -0.95 13.77 -4.44
N HIS A 99 -0.94 13.64 -3.10
CA HIS A 99 -0.61 14.71 -2.19
C HIS A 99 0.70 15.40 -2.60
N PRO A 100 0.81 16.74 -2.53
CA PRO A 100 2.01 17.47 -2.97
C PRO A 100 3.30 17.05 -2.25
N SER A 101 3.19 16.49 -1.04
CA SER A 101 4.32 15.93 -0.28
C SER A 101 4.65 14.48 -0.67
N SER A 102 3.76 13.77 -1.37
CA SER A 102 4.02 12.44 -1.94
C SER A 102 5.13 12.62 -2.96
N ALA A 103 6.33 12.20 -2.60
CA ALA A 103 7.50 12.35 -3.45
C ALA A 103 7.20 11.80 -4.85
N ARG A 104 7.71 12.48 -5.90
CA ARG A 104 7.73 11.99 -7.29
C ARG A 104 8.12 10.50 -7.37
N SER A 105 8.99 10.06 -6.48
CA SER A 105 9.42 8.68 -6.28
C SER A 105 8.27 7.69 -6.05
N VAL A 106 7.21 8.07 -5.30
CA VAL A 106 6.03 7.21 -5.09
C VAL A 106 5.31 6.95 -6.41
N ARG A 107 5.14 7.98 -7.26
CA ARG A 107 4.61 7.81 -8.62
C ARG A 107 5.52 6.92 -9.47
N GLU A 108 6.84 7.14 -9.43
CA GLU A 108 7.82 6.30 -10.14
C GLU A 108 7.85 4.84 -9.67
N VAL A 109 7.46 4.57 -8.43
CA VAL A 109 7.30 3.20 -7.91
C VAL A 109 5.96 2.58 -8.31
N MET A 110 4.89 3.38 -8.38
CA MET A 110 3.58 2.92 -8.85
C MET A 110 3.51 2.74 -10.37
N LEU A 111 4.47 3.28 -11.12
CA LEU A 111 4.40 3.37 -12.58
C LEU A 111 4.58 2.05 -13.35
N ASP A 112 4.76 0.88 -12.70
CA ASP A 112 4.88 -0.34 -13.49
C ASP A 112 4.51 -1.64 -12.74
N HIS A 113 3.21 -1.96 -12.72
CA HIS A 113 2.70 -3.26 -12.27
C HIS A 113 3.14 -4.43 -13.18
N ASP A 114 3.64 -4.15 -14.39
CA ASP A 114 3.96 -5.14 -15.42
C ASP A 114 5.46 -5.50 -15.51
N VAL A 115 6.29 -4.99 -14.59
CA VAL A 115 7.72 -5.36 -14.56
C VAL A 115 7.89 -6.83 -14.14
N SER A 116 8.33 -7.63 -15.10
CA SER A 116 8.76 -9.00 -14.85
C SER A 116 10.12 -9.02 -14.17
N LEU A 117 10.20 -9.68 -13.00
CA LEU A 117 11.46 -9.93 -12.30
C LEU A 117 11.86 -11.39 -12.47
N THR A 118 13.14 -11.60 -12.75
CA THR A 118 13.76 -12.92 -12.83
C THR A 118 14.54 -13.22 -11.55
N PRO A 119 14.86 -14.50 -11.26
CA PRO A 119 15.78 -14.85 -10.16
C PRO A 119 17.16 -14.19 -10.27
N ALA A 120 17.61 -13.90 -11.49
CA ALA A 120 18.86 -13.18 -11.73
C ALA A 120 18.80 -11.74 -11.21
N ASP A 121 17.68 -11.03 -11.41
CA ASP A 121 17.49 -9.66 -10.91
C ASP A 121 17.60 -9.60 -9.38
N ILE A 122 17.03 -10.58 -8.69
CA ILE A 122 17.13 -10.70 -7.21
C ILE A 122 18.58 -10.93 -6.78
N THR A 123 19.30 -11.78 -7.52
CA THR A 123 20.71 -12.09 -7.24
C THR A 123 21.60 -10.86 -7.45
N ILE A 124 21.35 -10.09 -8.52
CA ILE A 124 22.05 -8.83 -8.81
C ILE A 124 21.78 -7.83 -7.69
N ALA A 125 20.52 -7.62 -7.32
CA ALA A 125 20.15 -6.68 -6.26
C ALA A 125 20.82 -7.03 -4.92
N ARG A 126 20.82 -8.31 -4.53
CA ARG A 126 21.53 -8.77 -3.31
C ARG A 126 23.04 -8.55 -3.39
N ARG A 127 23.64 -8.75 -4.57
CA ARG A 127 25.07 -8.51 -4.77
C ARG A 127 25.43 -7.04 -4.62
N VAL A 128 24.60 -6.15 -5.19
CA VAL A 128 24.78 -4.69 -5.12
C VAL A 128 24.64 -4.18 -3.69
N LEU A 129 23.66 -4.67 -2.92
CA LEU A 129 23.49 -4.32 -1.51
C LEU A 129 24.65 -4.83 -0.63
N GLY A 130 25.34 -5.89 -1.06
CA GLY A 130 26.49 -6.46 -0.39
C GLY A 130 26.21 -6.90 1.06
N LYS A 131 27.28 -7.04 1.86
CA LYS A 131 27.16 -7.40 3.29
C LYS A 131 26.59 -6.28 4.16
N ALA A 132 26.73 -5.03 3.72
CA ALA A 132 26.23 -3.86 4.45
C ALA A 132 24.71 -3.68 4.31
N GLY A 133 24.07 -4.37 3.34
CA GLY A 133 22.64 -4.26 3.09
C GLY A 133 22.20 -2.88 2.58
N ARG A 134 23.13 -2.08 2.05
CA ARG A 134 22.91 -0.69 1.64
C ARG A 134 23.64 -0.39 0.34
N SER A 135 22.99 0.37 -0.53
CA SER A 135 23.53 0.88 -1.79
C SER A 135 22.75 2.13 -2.19
N THR A 136 23.23 2.87 -3.19
CA THR A 136 22.50 3.99 -3.76
C THR A 136 21.51 3.53 -4.84
N ILE A 137 20.47 4.33 -5.12
CA ILE A 137 19.54 4.02 -6.21
C ILE A 137 20.26 3.98 -7.57
N GLY A 138 21.26 4.85 -7.78
CA GLY A 138 22.03 4.90 -9.03
C GLY A 138 22.83 3.62 -9.29
N GLU A 139 23.49 3.08 -8.26
CA GLU A 139 24.21 1.80 -8.37
C GLU A 139 23.27 0.64 -8.70
N LEU A 140 22.09 0.62 -8.08
CA LEU A 140 21.09 -0.41 -8.31
C LEU A 140 20.46 -0.31 -9.71
N VAL A 141 20.15 0.90 -10.17
CA VAL A 141 19.66 1.15 -11.55
C VAL A 141 20.71 0.76 -12.58
N ASN A 142 21.97 1.11 -12.36
CA ASN A 142 23.07 0.72 -13.26
C ASN A 142 23.23 -0.80 -13.34
N ALA A 143 23.06 -1.51 -12.22
CA ALA A 143 23.19 -2.97 -12.20
C ALA A 143 21.97 -3.71 -12.79
N LEU A 144 20.76 -3.20 -12.57
CA LEU A 144 19.52 -3.81 -13.05
C LEU A 144 19.11 -3.32 -14.46
N GLY A 145 19.69 -2.23 -14.92
CA GLY A 145 19.37 -1.57 -16.19
C GLY A 145 18.02 -0.85 -16.20
N SER A 146 17.32 -0.74 -15.06
CA SER A 146 15.97 -0.17 -15.01
C SER A 146 15.58 0.30 -13.61
N ILE A 147 15.06 1.53 -13.53
CA ILE A 147 14.39 2.04 -12.33
C ILE A 147 13.09 1.27 -12.03
N GLY A 148 12.36 0.82 -13.06
CA GLY A 148 11.16 0.01 -12.91
C GLY A 148 11.44 -1.33 -12.20
N LYS A 149 12.59 -1.96 -12.46
CA LYS A 149 13.02 -3.15 -11.72
C LYS A 149 13.36 -2.85 -10.26
N CYS A 150 13.98 -1.70 -9.97
CA CYS A 150 14.23 -1.25 -8.60
C CYS A 150 12.91 -1.06 -7.84
N SER A 151 11.96 -0.36 -8.47
CA SER A 151 10.58 -0.16 -7.98
C SER A 151 9.87 -1.49 -7.72
N ALA A 152 9.90 -2.42 -8.68
CA ALA A 152 9.24 -3.72 -8.54
C ALA A 152 9.85 -4.57 -7.41
N LEU A 153 11.18 -4.57 -7.26
CA LEU A 153 11.86 -5.22 -6.14
C LEU A 153 11.45 -4.61 -4.78
N HIS A 154 11.23 -3.30 -4.74
CA HIS A 154 10.76 -2.62 -3.55
C HIS A 154 9.31 -2.97 -3.20
N VAL A 155 8.41 -2.91 -4.18
CA VAL A 155 6.98 -3.27 -4.02
C VAL A 155 6.82 -4.72 -3.57
N ARG A 156 7.63 -5.64 -4.13
CA ARG A 156 7.63 -7.06 -3.75
C ARG A 156 8.42 -7.36 -2.47
N ARG A 157 8.86 -6.31 -1.74
CA ARG A 157 9.56 -6.38 -0.45
C ARG A 157 10.87 -7.18 -0.48
N ILE A 158 11.52 -7.23 -1.64
CA ILE A 158 12.85 -7.84 -1.79
C ILE A 158 13.94 -6.86 -1.36
N ILE A 159 13.71 -5.56 -1.58
CA ILE A 159 14.56 -4.46 -1.11
C ILE A 159 13.69 -3.37 -0.47
N SER A 160 14.31 -2.46 0.29
CA SER A 160 13.65 -1.26 0.81
C SER A 160 14.37 -0.03 0.29
N MET A 161 13.64 0.86 -0.38
CA MET A 161 14.17 2.12 -0.90
C MET A 161 13.71 3.28 -0.02
N ASP A 162 14.60 4.24 0.24
CA ASP A 162 14.19 5.48 0.87
C ASP A 162 13.52 6.39 -0.17
N MET A 163 12.21 6.51 -0.07
CA MET A 163 11.39 7.29 -1.00
C MET A 163 11.44 8.81 -0.75
N ARG A 164 12.18 9.26 0.28
CA ARG A 164 12.30 10.68 0.63
C ARG A 164 13.40 11.41 -0.15
N SER A 165 14.39 10.67 -0.64
CA SER A 165 15.61 11.22 -1.26
C SER A 165 15.53 11.25 -2.78
N GLY A 166 14.43 11.75 -3.35
CA GLY A 166 14.30 12.01 -4.79
C GLY A 166 15.15 13.20 -5.27
N ARG A 167 16.41 13.30 -4.84
CA ARG A 167 17.43 14.24 -5.35
C ARG A 167 18.69 13.47 -5.72
#